data_AF-A0A8J3B191-F1
#
_entry.id   AF-A0A8J3B191-F1
#
_cell.length_a   1.000
_cell.length_b   1.000
_cell.length_c   1.000
_cell.angle_alpha   90.00
_cell.angle_beta   90.00
_cell.angle_gamma   90.00
#
_symmetry.space_group_name_H-M   'P 1'
#
loop_
_entity.id
_entity.type
_entity.pdbx_description
1 polymer ?
#
loop_
_entity_poly.entity_id
_entity_poly.type
_entity_poly.pdbx_seq_one_letter_code
_entity_poly.pdbx_strand_id
1 'polypeptide(L)'
;MPEGPGVQMPARRKARKRALDVLYQADLRDEPVAPLLADYVARLTPPLPEHLGYAIGLVEGVAERLDRIDEVISTYAEGWTLERMPVVDRNLARIATYELLWVDEIDDAVAITEAVELARQMSTDDSPRFLNGVLGRIAEYATR
;
A
#
# COMPACT_ATOMS: atom_id res chain seq x y z
N MET A 1 -2.13 7.42 -28.25
CA MET A 1 -2.14 8.77 -27.65
C MET A 1 -1.54 8.65 -26.27
N PRO A 2 -0.59 9.50 -25.85
CA PRO A 2 -0.10 9.44 -24.48
C PRO A 2 -1.16 10.05 -23.57
N GLU A 3 -1.58 9.30 -22.56
CA GLU A 3 -2.53 9.74 -21.54
C GLU A 3 -1.85 10.81 -20.66
N GLY A 4 -2.58 11.90 -20.37
CA GLY A 4 -2.06 12.98 -19.53
C GLY A 4 -1.92 12.55 -18.06
N PRO A 5 -1.05 13.21 -17.28
CA PRO A 5 -0.71 12.82 -15.89
C PRO A 5 -1.90 12.80 -14.93
N GLY A 6 -3.02 13.44 -15.27
CA GLY A 6 -4.23 13.50 -14.44
C GLY A 6 -5.13 12.25 -14.47
N VAL A 7 -5.03 11.37 -15.48
CA VAL A 7 -5.86 10.14 -15.57
C VAL A 7 -5.24 8.98 -14.81
N GLN A 8 -3.90 8.94 -14.76
CA GLN A 8 -3.15 7.88 -14.10
C GLN A 8 -3.23 7.95 -12.57
N MET A 9 -3.36 9.15 -12.00
CA MET A 9 -3.45 9.34 -10.54
C MET A 9 -4.74 8.77 -9.93
N PRO A 10 -5.96 9.05 -10.46
CA PRO A 10 -7.18 8.38 -10.02
C PRO A 10 -7.15 6.85 -10.20
N ALA A 11 -6.53 6.36 -11.27
CA ALA A 11 -6.37 4.92 -11.52
C ALA A 11 -5.45 4.27 -10.48
N ARG A 12 -4.29 4.88 -10.18
CA ARG A 12 -3.34 4.41 -9.16
C ARG A 12 -3.94 4.43 -7.76
N ARG A 13 -4.71 5.46 -7.39
CA ARG A 13 -5.43 5.50 -6.11
C ARG A 13 -6.44 4.35 -5.98
N LYS A 14 -7.21 4.06 -7.04
CA LYS A 14 -8.13 2.92 -7.06
C LYS A 14 -7.37 1.59 -6.89
N ALA A 15 -6.24 1.42 -7.58
CA ALA A 15 -5.40 0.24 -7.41
C ALA A 15 -4.88 0.07 -5.98
N ARG A 16 -4.36 1.13 -5.34
CA ARG A 16 -3.93 1.07 -3.93
C ARG A 16 -5.07 0.66 -3.00
N LYS A 17 -6.28 1.18 -3.23
CA LYS A 17 -7.46 0.77 -2.47
C LYS A 17 -7.79 -0.72 -2.67
N ARG A 18 -7.65 -1.25 -3.89
CA ARG A 18 -7.85 -2.70 -4.14
C ARG A 18 -6.77 -3.56 -3.51
N ALA A 19 -5.52 -3.13 -3.57
CA ALA A 19 -4.43 -3.81 -2.88
C ALA A 19 -4.66 -3.82 -1.37
N LEU A 20 -5.09 -2.70 -0.80
CA LEU A 20 -5.48 -2.59 0.60
C LEU A 20 -6.62 -3.56 0.96
N ASP A 21 -7.68 -3.64 0.16
CA ASP A 21 -8.81 -4.55 0.40
C ASP A 21 -8.32 -6.02 0.55
N VAL A 22 -7.43 -6.46 -0.34
CA VAL A 22 -6.89 -7.83 -0.35
C VAL A 22 -5.95 -8.08 0.84
N LEU A 23 -4.99 -7.18 1.07
CA LEU A 23 -4.01 -7.31 2.15
C LEU A 23 -4.67 -7.20 3.54
N TYR A 24 -5.65 -6.31 3.70
CA TYR A 24 -6.46 -6.21 4.90
C TYR A 24 -7.22 -7.52 5.18
N GLN A 25 -7.81 -8.14 4.15
CA GLN A 25 -8.49 -9.41 4.32
C GLN A 25 -7.53 -10.52 4.74
N ALA A 26 -6.33 -10.58 4.14
CA ALA A 26 -5.29 -11.54 4.50
C ALA A 26 -4.89 -11.40 5.99
N ASP A 27 -4.60 -10.17 6.41
CA ASP A 27 -4.23 -9.85 7.80
C ASP A 27 -5.34 -10.17 8.80
N LEU A 28 -6.60 -9.86 8.46
CA LEU A 28 -7.72 -10.06 9.38
C LEU A 28 -8.06 -11.54 9.57
N ARG A 29 -7.84 -12.36 8.54
CA ARG A 29 -8.18 -13.78 8.53
C ARG A 29 -7.00 -14.71 8.81
N ASP A 30 -5.79 -14.15 8.94
CA ASP A 30 -4.53 -14.90 9.01
C ASP A 30 -4.42 -15.91 7.85
N GLU A 31 -4.74 -15.44 6.65
CA GLU A 31 -4.80 -16.26 5.43
C GLU A 31 -3.68 -15.85 4.45
N PRO A 32 -3.13 -16.81 3.68
CA PRO A 32 -2.13 -16.49 2.67
C PRO A 32 -2.67 -15.51 1.61
N VAL A 33 -1.85 -14.54 1.20
CA VAL A 33 -2.24 -13.50 0.24
C VAL A 33 -2.53 -14.06 -1.15
N ALA A 34 -1.72 -15.01 -1.63
CA ALA A 34 -1.83 -15.56 -2.98
C ALA A 34 -3.22 -16.16 -3.33
N PRO A 35 -3.82 -17.06 -2.52
CA PRO A 35 -5.15 -17.57 -2.80
C PRO A 35 -6.23 -16.47 -2.72
N LEU A 36 -6.09 -15.50 -1.82
CA LEU A 36 -7.02 -14.37 -1.72
C LEU A 36 -6.99 -13.47 -2.95
N LEU A 37 -5.80 -13.20 -3.49
CA LEU A 37 -5.63 -12.46 -4.72
C LEU A 37 -6.21 -13.21 -5.92
N ALA A 38 -5.95 -14.52 -6.02
CA ALA A 38 -6.51 -15.36 -7.08
C ALA A 38 -8.04 -15.36 -7.05
N ASP A 39 -8.64 -15.53 -5.86
CA ASP A 39 -10.07 -15.43 -5.63
C ASP A 39 -10.65 -14.07 -5.98
N TYR A 40 -9.93 -12.98 -5.66
CA TYR A 40 -10.33 -11.62 -5.99
C TYR A 40 -10.39 -11.43 -7.51
N VAL A 41 -9.34 -11.84 -8.24
CA VAL A 41 -9.26 -11.74 -9.70
C VAL A 41 -10.33 -12.60 -10.38
N ALA A 42 -10.56 -13.83 -9.89
CA ALA A 42 -11.54 -14.75 -10.46
C ALA A 42 -13.00 -14.25 -10.36
N ARG A 43 -13.29 -13.33 -9.44
CA ARG A 43 -14.62 -12.72 -9.28
C ARG A 43 -14.86 -11.51 -10.19
N LEU A 44 -13.86 -11.03 -10.91
CA LEU A 44 -13.99 -9.88 -11.81
C LEU A 44 -14.61 -10.30 -13.15
N THR A 45 -15.55 -9.49 -13.63
CA THR A 45 -16.19 -9.69 -14.94
C THR A 45 -15.60 -8.72 -15.97
N PRO A 46 -15.31 -9.18 -17.21
CA PRO A 46 -14.87 -8.29 -18.28
C PRO A 46 -15.86 -7.16 -18.63
N PRO A 47 -15.38 -5.98 -19.07
CA PRO A 47 -13.98 -5.62 -19.20
C PRO A 47 -13.30 -5.40 -17.85
N LEU A 48 -12.07 -5.87 -17.71
CA LEU A 48 -11.32 -5.72 -16.47
C LEU A 48 -10.93 -4.26 -16.24
N PRO A 49 -10.87 -3.78 -14.98
CA PRO A 49 -10.45 -2.42 -14.71
C PRO A 49 -9.00 -2.17 -15.13
N GLU A 50 -8.73 -1.01 -15.75
CA GLU A 50 -7.37 -0.63 -16.21
C GLU A 50 -6.32 -0.64 -15.09
N HIS A 51 -6.74 -0.35 -13.86
CA HIS A 51 -5.87 -0.30 -12.69
C HIS A 51 -5.59 -1.68 -12.07
N LEU A 52 -6.19 -2.76 -12.59
CA LEU A 52 -6.07 -4.10 -12.01
C LEU A 52 -4.62 -4.59 -12.00
N GLY A 53 -3.87 -4.38 -13.08
CA GLY A 53 -2.47 -4.81 -13.17
C GLY A 53 -1.60 -4.18 -12.07
N TYR A 54 -1.79 -2.87 -11.82
CA TYR A 54 -1.07 -2.19 -10.74
C TYR A 54 -1.49 -2.69 -9.36
N ALA A 55 -2.79 -2.94 -9.14
CA ALA A 55 -3.27 -3.50 -7.88
C ALA A 55 -2.66 -4.88 -7.58
N ILE A 56 -2.61 -5.76 -8.59
CA ILE A 56 -1.98 -7.08 -8.49
C ILE A 56 -0.50 -6.93 -8.14
N GLY A 57 0.23 -6.08 -8.87
CA GLY A 57 1.66 -5.85 -8.62
C GLY A 57 1.97 -5.32 -7.21
N LEU A 58 1.10 -4.46 -6.65
CA LEU A 58 1.23 -4.02 -5.26
C LEU A 58 1.03 -5.17 -4.27
N VAL A 59 0.01 -6.00 -4.46
CA VAL A 59 -0.30 -7.13 -3.56
C VAL A 59 0.82 -8.17 -3.59
N GLU A 60 1.25 -8.57 -4.78
CA GLU A 60 2.33 -9.54 -4.96
C GLU A 60 3.64 -8.99 -4.43
N GLY A 61 3.98 -7.75 -4.78
CA GLY A 61 5.21 -7.10 -4.35
C GLY A 61 5.34 -6.97 -2.84
N VAL A 62 4.24 -6.62 -2.16
CA VAL A 62 4.17 -6.61 -0.68
C VAL A 62 4.30 -8.02 -0.12
N ALA A 63 3.56 -9.00 -0.65
CA ALA A 63 3.59 -10.38 -0.15
C ALA A 63 4.97 -11.03 -0.27
N GLU A 64 5.66 -10.81 -1.39
CA GLU A 64 7.02 -11.33 -1.63
C GLU A 64 8.08 -10.76 -0.67
N ARG A 65 7.84 -9.57 -0.13
CA ARG A 65 8.82 -8.79 0.65
C ARG A 65 8.33 -8.47 2.05
N LEU A 66 7.30 -9.16 2.51
CA LEU A 66 6.56 -8.82 3.73
C LEU A 66 7.49 -8.66 4.92
N ASP A 67 8.37 -9.65 5.17
CA ASP A 67 9.30 -9.63 6.30
C ASP A 67 10.23 -8.40 6.25
N ARG A 68 10.76 -8.07 5.07
CA ARG A 68 11.66 -6.92 4.91
C ARG A 68 10.92 -5.59 5.05
N ILE A 69 9.71 -5.51 4.50
CA ILE A 69 8.84 -4.33 4.63
C ILE A 69 8.52 -4.09 6.11
N ASP A 70 8.11 -5.14 6.83
CA ASP A 70 7.75 -5.06 8.23
C ASP A 70 8.94 -4.72 9.13
N GLU A 71 10.13 -5.24 8.82
CA GLU A 71 11.39 -4.86 9.47
C GLU A 71 11.68 -3.36 9.30
N VAL A 72 11.57 -2.83 8.07
CA VAL A 72 11.78 -1.41 7.79
C VAL A 72 10.77 -0.56 8.54
N ILE A 73 9.47 -0.88 8.45
CA ILE A 73 8.43 -0.12 9.15
C ILE A 73 8.69 -0.13 10.66
N SER A 74 9.00 -1.28 11.24
CA SER A 74 9.29 -1.40 12.68
C SER A 74 10.51 -0.59 13.11
N THR A 75 11.53 -0.49 12.26
CA THR A 75 12.74 0.30 12.51
C THR A 75 12.41 1.79 12.62
N TYR A 76 11.51 2.30 11.80
CA TYR A 76 11.18 3.73 11.74
C TYR A 76 9.89 4.10 12.48
N ALA A 77 9.10 3.14 12.96
CA ALA A 77 7.91 3.36 13.78
C ALA A 77 8.27 3.51 15.27
N GLU A 78 9.00 4.58 15.61
CA GLU A 78 9.42 4.86 16.99
C GLU A 78 8.25 4.79 18.00
N GLY A 79 8.37 3.90 18.97
CA GLY A 79 7.38 3.72 20.04
C GLY A 79 6.12 2.95 19.65
N TRP A 80 6.01 2.44 18.42
CA TRP A 80 4.87 1.67 17.93
C TRP A 80 5.30 0.35 17.32
N THR A 81 4.73 -0.76 17.82
CA THR A 81 4.89 -2.05 17.15
C THR A 81 3.86 -2.18 16.04
N LEU A 82 4.17 -2.95 14.99
CA LEU A 82 3.26 -3.22 13.88
C LEU A 82 1.92 -3.81 14.34
N GLU A 83 1.92 -4.65 15.38
CA GLU A 83 0.72 -5.29 15.90
C GLU A 83 -0.22 -4.28 16.58
N ARG A 84 0.31 -3.15 17.06
CA ARG A 84 -0.50 -2.09 17.69
C ARG A 84 -1.08 -1.10 16.69
N MET A 85 -0.64 -1.14 15.43
CA MET A 85 -1.21 -0.31 14.37
C MET A 85 -2.61 -0.81 14.01
N PRO A 86 -3.57 0.09 13.72
CA PRO A 86 -4.79 -0.30 13.02
C PRO A 86 -4.43 -1.11 11.77
N VAL A 87 -5.18 -2.18 11.49
CA VAL A 87 -4.89 -3.08 10.36
C VAL A 87 -4.84 -2.33 9.03
N VAL A 88 -5.68 -1.30 8.88
CA VAL A 88 -5.66 -0.39 7.72
C VAL A 88 -4.33 0.37 7.64
N ASP A 89 -3.88 0.98 8.73
CA ASP A 89 -2.62 1.75 8.77
C ASP A 89 -1.41 0.87 8.48
N ARG A 90 -1.37 -0.33 9.09
CA ARG A 90 -0.30 -1.30 8.83
C ARG A 90 -0.20 -1.65 7.35
N ASN A 91 -1.33 -1.97 6.71
CA ASN A 91 -1.32 -2.34 5.30
C ASN A 91 -1.05 -1.14 4.37
N LEU A 92 -1.49 0.06 4.73
CA LEU A 92 -1.11 1.29 4.01
C LEU A 92 0.39 1.59 4.14
N ALA A 93 0.97 1.40 5.32
CA ALA A 93 2.41 1.53 5.53
C ALA A 93 3.18 0.49 4.69
N ARG A 94 2.72 -0.75 4.64
CA ARG A 94 3.31 -1.82 3.81
C ARG A 94 3.28 -1.48 2.32
N ILE A 95 2.13 -1.05 1.80
CA ILE A 95 1.98 -0.64 0.39
C ILE A 95 2.92 0.53 0.07
N ALA A 96 2.91 1.59 0.88
CA ALA A 96 3.76 2.75 0.62
C ALA A 96 5.24 2.43 0.75
N THR A 97 5.64 1.65 1.74
CA THR A 97 7.04 1.20 1.90
C THR A 97 7.48 0.35 0.70
N TYR A 98 6.58 -0.49 0.18
CA TYR A 98 6.86 -1.23 -1.04
C TYR A 98 7.11 -0.29 -2.23
N GLU A 99 6.26 0.70 -2.42
CA GLU A 99 6.43 1.69 -3.49
C GLU A 99 7.74 2.47 -3.34
N LEU A 100 8.02 2.99 -2.14
CA LEU A 100 9.24 3.76 -1.83
C LEU A 100 10.51 2.98 -2.18
N LEU A 101 10.58 1.71 -1.86
CA LEU A 101 11.82 0.93 -1.97
C LEU A 101 11.97 0.17 -3.29
N TRP A 102 10.87 -0.21 -3.95
CA TRP A 102 10.94 -1.09 -5.13
C TRP A 102 10.18 -0.61 -6.37
N VAL A 103 9.49 0.54 -6.32
CA VAL A 103 8.73 1.04 -7.46
C VAL A 103 9.26 2.40 -7.91
N ASP A 104 10.32 2.39 -8.73
CA ASP A 104 11.04 3.60 -9.20
C ASP A 104 10.16 4.60 -9.98
N GLU A 105 9.04 4.13 -10.54
CA GLU A 105 8.09 4.95 -11.31
C GLU A 105 7.14 5.81 -10.44
N ILE A 106 7.22 5.67 -9.11
CA ILE A 106 6.41 6.43 -8.15
C ILE A 106 7.33 7.35 -7.35
N ASP A 107 7.07 8.66 -7.45
CA ASP A 107 7.73 9.64 -6.59
C ASP A 107 7.40 9.37 -5.11
N ASP A 108 8.40 9.47 -4.24
CA ASP A 108 8.23 9.21 -2.81
C ASP A 108 7.11 10.05 -2.18
N ALA A 109 7.04 11.34 -2.56
CA ALA A 109 6.00 12.25 -2.09
C ALA A 109 4.59 11.78 -2.50
N VAL A 110 4.45 11.14 -3.67
CA VAL A 110 3.17 10.60 -4.16
C VAL A 110 2.80 9.35 -3.36
N ALA A 111 3.72 8.42 -3.14
CA ALA A 111 3.47 7.22 -2.33
C ALA A 111 3.00 7.59 -0.91
N ILE A 112 3.71 8.53 -0.27
CA ILE A 112 3.37 9.03 1.07
C ILE A 112 2.00 9.70 1.08
N THR A 113 1.76 10.65 0.17
CA THR A 113 0.50 11.40 0.11
C THR A 113 -0.70 10.47 -0.08
N GLU A 114 -0.57 9.47 -0.95
CA GLU A 114 -1.67 8.54 -1.24
C GLU A 114 -1.99 7.64 -0.05
N ALA A 115 -0.99 7.16 0.69
CA ALA A 115 -1.20 6.39 1.91
C ALA A 115 -1.87 7.23 3.01
N VAL A 116 -1.42 8.48 3.20
CA VAL A 116 -1.99 9.42 4.18
C VAL A 116 -3.44 9.76 3.85
N GLU A 117 -3.77 10.00 2.58
CA GLU A 117 -5.12 10.33 2.15
C GLU A 117 -6.08 9.14 2.21
N LEU A 118 -5.60 7.91 1.99
CA LEU A 118 -6.41 6.70 2.21
C LEU A 118 -6.66 6.47 3.70
N ALA A 119 -5.65 6.65 4.56
CA ALA A 119 -5.81 6.51 6.01
C ALA A 119 -6.81 7.51 6.57
N ARG A 120 -6.80 8.76 6.08
CA ARG A 120 -7.77 9.81 6.44
C ARG A 120 -9.22 9.37 6.16
N GLN A 121 -9.44 8.57 5.13
CA GLN A 121 -10.77 8.12 4.72
C GLN A 121 -11.21 6.82 5.41
N MET A 122 -10.26 5.99 5.86
CA MET A 122 -10.53 4.58 6.17
C MET A 122 -10.07 4.13 7.57
N SER A 123 -9.43 5.01 8.34
CA SER A 123 -8.82 4.69 9.63
C SER A 123 -9.18 5.74 10.70
N THR A 124 -8.26 6.07 11.59
CA THR A 124 -8.49 7.01 12.71
C THR A 124 -8.01 8.43 12.41
N ASP A 125 -8.44 9.41 13.22
CA ASP A 125 -8.03 10.81 13.08
C ASP A 125 -6.51 11.03 13.24
N ASP A 126 -5.83 10.17 14.00
CA ASP A 126 -4.37 10.23 14.21
C ASP A 126 -3.58 9.56 13.08
N SER A 127 -4.20 8.65 12.32
CA SER A 127 -3.55 7.82 11.31
C SER A 127 -2.82 8.61 10.21
N PRO A 128 -3.37 9.70 9.64
CA PRO A 128 -2.68 10.49 8.62
C PRO A 128 -1.35 11.07 9.13
N ARG A 129 -1.34 11.61 10.35
CA ARG A 129 -0.15 12.21 10.96
C ARG A 129 0.90 11.13 11.26
N PHE A 130 0.45 9.99 11.79
CA PHE A 130 1.31 8.87 12.10
C PHE A 130 2.02 8.33 10.83
N LEU A 131 1.25 7.98 9.80
CA LEU A 131 1.81 7.45 8.55
C LEU A 131 2.75 8.43 7.86
N ASN A 132 2.39 9.73 7.83
CA ASN A 132 3.26 10.74 7.24
C ASN A 132 4.63 10.79 7.94
N GLY A 133 4.66 10.69 9.27
CA GLY A 133 5.90 10.70 10.03
C GLY A 133 6.75 9.45 9.80
N VAL A 134 6.15 8.26 9.82
CA VAL A 134 6.87 6.99 9.61
C VAL A 134 7.39 6.90 8.18
N LEU A 135 6.53 7.12 7.19
CA LEU A 135 6.89 7.00 5.78
C LEU A 135 7.88 8.09 5.34
N GLY A 136 7.81 9.29 5.93
CA GLY A 136 8.80 10.34 5.69
C GLY A 136 10.21 9.92 6.11
N ARG A 137 10.37 9.31 7.29
CA ARG A 137 11.67 8.77 7.73
C ARG A 137 12.16 7.62 6.86
N ILE A 138 11.24 6.75 6.41
CA ILE A 138 11.58 5.67 5.49
C ILE A 138 12.08 6.23 4.15
N ALA A 139 11.44 7.27 3.61
CA ALA A 139 11.87 7.91 2.37
C ALA A 139 13.27 8.55 2.49
N GLU A 140 13.58 9.19 3.62
CA GLU A 140 14.94 9.69 3.89
C GLU A 140 16.00 8.57 3.93
N TYR A 141 15.65 7.37 4.40
CA TYR A 141 16.51 6.20 4.30
C TYR A 141 16.59 5.64 2.88
N ALA A 142 15.47 5.64 2.16
CA ALA A 142 15.36 5.12 0.81
C ALA A 142 16.15 5.94 -0.22
N THR A 143 16.58 7.17 0.14
CA THR A 143 17.23 8.15 -0.75
C THR A 143 18.07 7.48 -1.83
N ARG A 144 17.48 7.47 -3.03
CA ARG A 144 18.08 7.09 -4.31
C ARG A 144 18.89 8.25 -4.89
#